data_AF-A0A1H7MD04-F1
#
_entry.id   AF-A0A1H7MD04-F1
#
_cell.length_a   1.000
_cell.length_b   1.000
_cell.length_c   1.000
_cell.angle_alpha   90.00
_cell.angle_beta   90.00
_cell.angle_gamma   90.00
#
_symmetry.space_group_name_H-M   'P 1'
#
loop_
_entity.id
_entity.type
_entity.pdbx_description
1 polymer ?
#
loop_
_entity_poly.entity_id
_entity_poly.type
_entity_poly.pdbx_seq_one_letter_code
_entity_poly.pdbx_strand_id
1 'polypeptide(L)' 'MLKTASFFKVEKDLFYKQGEEKGAEQKSYEVVSNLILDFGFNDEQAARASQTSIDFVKKVRADLDKKKK' A
#
# COMPACT_ATOMS: atom_id res chain seq x y z
N MET A 1 40.28 -6.46 -5.38
CA MET A 1 38.86 -6.03 -5.24
C MET A 1 37.98 -7.26 -5.31
N LEU A 2 37.26 -7.58 -4.24
CA LEU A 2 36.45 -8.80 -4.15
C LEU A 2 35.33 -8.80 -5.21
N LYS A 3 35.34 -9.82 -6.08
CA LYS A 3 34.29 -10.12 -7.08
C LYS A 3 33.01 -10.72 -6.45
N THR A 4 32.73 -10.46 -5.18
CA THR A 4 31.62 -11.12 -4.46
C THR A 4 30.29 -10.40 -4.60
N ALA A 5 30.28 -9.11 -4.94
CA ALA A 5 29.05 -8.32 -5.03
C ALA A 5 28.23 -8.57 -6.32
N SER A 6 28.80 -9.21 -7.35
CA SER A 6 28.12 -9.38 -8.65
C SER A 6 27.15 -10.57 -8.73
N PHE A 7 27.10 -11.43 -7.70
CA PHE A 7 26.20 -12.59 -7.66
C PHE A 7 24.82 -12.28 -7.05
N PHE A 8 24.75 -11.27 -6.19
CA PHE A 8 23.51 -10.87 -5.54
C PHE A 8 22.71 -9.94 -6.45
N LYS A 9 21.79 -10.52 -7.22
CA LYS A 9 20.79 -9.74 -7.98
C LYS A 9 19.62 -9.42 -7.05
N VAL A 10 19.59 -8.18 -6.57
CA VAL A 10 18.56 -7.63 -5.67
C VAL A 10 17.13 -7.96 -6.14
N GLU A 11 16.87 -7.87 -7.46
CA GLU A 11 15.57 -8.19 -8.07
C GLU A 11 15.12 -9.67 -7.92
N LYS A 12 16.05 -10.60 -7.66
CA LYS A 12 15.75 -12.02 -7.44
C LYS A 12 15.71 -12.41 -5.96
N ASP A 13 16.03 -11.48 -5.07
CA ASP A 13 15.97 -11.71 -3.63
C ASP A 13 14.50 -11.72 -3.14
N LEU A 14 14.11 -12.77 -2.42
CA LEU A 14 12.74 -12.90 -1.90
C LEU A 14 12.39 -11.81 -0.88
N PHE A 15 13.34 -11.40 -0.04
CA PHE A 15 13.12 -10.35 0.95
C PHE A 15 12.95 -8.99 0.29
N TYR A 16 13.68 -8.73 -0.79
CA TYR A 16 13.52 -7.50 -1.57
C TYR A 16 12.12 -7.42 -2.20
N LYS A 17 11.65 -8.48 -2.87
CA LYS A 17 10.28 -8.53 -3.44
C LYS A 17 9.20 -8.38 -2.38
N GLN A 18 9.35 -9.07 -1.24
CA GLN A 18 8.40 -8.96 -0.14
C GLN A 18 8.39 -7.55 0.47
N GLY A 19 9.53 -6.87 0.48
CA GLY A 19 9.64 -5.47 0.90
C GLY A 19 8.90 -4.53 -0.05
N GLU A 20 9.04 -4.71 -1.37
CA GLU A 20 8.32 -3.92 -2.37
C GLU A 20 6.80 -4.13 -2.29
N GLU A 21 6.33 -5.37 -2.13
CA GLU A 21 4.90 -5.67 -1.98
C GLU A 21 4.32 -5.01 -0.72
N LYS A 22 4.99 -5.15 0.43
CA LYS A 22 4.57 -4.50 1.68
C LYS A 22 4.59 -2.98 1.57
N GLY A 23 5.61 -2.42 0.93
CA GLY A 23 5.71 -0.97 0.72
C GLY A 23 4.61 -0.45 -0.21
N ALA A 24 4.24 -1.20 -1.25
CA ALA A 24 3.15 -0.85 -2.15
C ALA A 24 1.78 -0.90 -1.44
N GLU A 25 1.56 -1.90 -0.59
CA GLU A 25 0.32 -2.01 0.20
C GLU A 25 0.21 -0.87 1.23
N GLN A 26 1.31 -0.54 1.93
CA GLN A 26 1.34 0.58 2.88
C GLN A 26 1.06 1.92 2.20
N LYS A 27 1.71 2.20 1.05
CA LYS A 27 1.44 3.42 0.29
C LYS A 27 0.00 3.49 -0.19
N SER A 28 -0.56 2.37 -0.63
CA SER A 28 -1.97 2.30 -1.06
C SER A 28 -2.92 2.58 0.11
N TYR A 29 -2.62 2.06 1.30
CA TYR A 29 -3.38 2.34 2.52
C TYR A 29 -3.36 3.84 2.87
N GLU A 30 -2.18 4.47 2.86
CA GLU A 30 -2.03 5.89 3.18
C GLU A 30 -2.76 6.80 2.19
N VAL A 31 -2.65 6.52 0.88
CA VAL A 31 -3.37 7.27 -0.16
C VAL A 31 -4.88 7.14 0.06
N VAL A 32 -5.38 5.93 0.27
CA VAL A 32 -6.82 5.70 0.51
C VAL A 32 -7.28 6.38 1.81
N SER A 33 -6.50 6.35 2.89
CA SER A 33 -6.88 7.01 4.14
C SER A 33 -6.99 8.51 3.98
N ASN A 34 -6.06 9.14 3.25
CA ASN A 34 -6.08 10.59 3.03
C ASN A 34 -7.28 10.98 2.15
N LEU A 35 -7.58 10.20 1.11
CA LEU A 35 -8.77 10.41 0.28
C LEU A 35 -10.07 10.36 1.10
N ILE A 36 -10.16 9.46 2.08
CA ILE A 36 -11.34 9.36 2.96
C ILE A 36 -11.38 10.48 4.00
N LEU A 37 -10.28 10.74 4.71
CA LEU A 37 -10.25 11.65 5.86
C LEU A 37 -10.14 13.12 5.46
N ASP A 38 -9.25 13.45 4.52
CA ASP A 38 -8.92 14.83 4.18
C ASP A 38 -9.80 15.35 3.04
N PHE A 39 -10.14 14.47 2.09
CA PHE A 39 -10.94 14.82 0.92
C PHE A 39 -12.41 14.37 1.01
N GLY A 40 -12.78 13.57 2.01
CA GLY A 40 -14.15 13.14 2.24
C GLY A 40 -14.72 12.19 1.17
N PHE A 41 -13.86 11.47 0.44
CA PHE A 41 -14.29 10.61 -0.65
C PHE A 41 -15.17 9.45 -0.16
N ASN A 42 -16.16 9.09 -0.97
CA ASN A 42 -16.88 7.83 -0.80
C ASN A 42 -16.03 6.65 -1.31
N ASP A 43 -16.42 5.42 -0.95
CA ASP A 43 -15.60 4.23 -1.21
C ASP A 43 -15.29 4.04 -2.70
N GLU A 44 -16.24 4.37 -3.58
CA GLU A 44 -16.06 4.26 -5.02
C GLU A 44 -15.12 5.33 -5.59
N GLN A 45 -15.22 6.57 -5.10
CA GLN A 45 -14.35 7.68 -5.50
C GLN A 45 -12.92 7.39 -5.06
N ALA A 46 -12.74 6.93 -3.82
CA ALA A 46 -11.43 6.56 -3.30
C ALA A 46 -10.85 5.40 -4.13
N ALA A 47 -11.62 4.34 -4.38
CA ALA A 47 -11.17 3.19 -5.18
C ALA A 47 -10.76 3.60 -6.61
N ARG A 48 -11.54 4.47 -7.26
CA ARG A 48 -11.22 5.00 -8.58
C ARG A 48 -9.94 5.86 -8.57
N ALA A 49 -9.79 6.73 -7.57
CA ALA A 49 -8.64 7.64 -7.48
C ALA A 49 -7.33 6.93 -7.08
N SER A 50 -7.40 5.93 -6.19
CA SER A 50 -6.25 5.11 -5.78
C SER A 50 -5.97 3.94 -6.73
N GLN A 51 -6.85 3.70 -7.71
CA GLN A 51 -6.81 2.52 -8.60
C GLN A 51 -6.78 1.18 -7.84
N THR A 52 -7.38 1.14 -6.64
CA THR A 52 -7.51 -0.07 -5.82
C THR A 52 -8.92 -0.65 -5.92
N SER A 53 -9.13 -1.86 -5.39
CA SER A 53 -10.48 -2.42 -5.29
C SER A 53 -11.33 -1.70 -4.25
N ILE A 54 -12.65 -1.66 -4.46
CA ILE A 54 -13.61 -1.12 -3.48
C ILE A 54 -13.52 -1.90 -2.16
N ASP A 55 -13.30 -3.21 -2.21
CA ASP A 55 -13.16 -4.05 -1.02
C ASP A 55 -11.94 -3.67 -0.17
N PHE A 56 -10.83 -3.30 -0.81
CA PHE A 56 -9.67 -2.77 -0.09
C PHE A 56 -10.01 -1.46 0.61
N VAL A 57 -10.68 -0.54 -0.09
CA VAL A 57 -11.11 0.74 0.49
C VAL A 57 -12.04 0.55 1.67
N LYS A 58 -13.00 -0.39 1.59
CA LYS A 58 -13.89 -0.74 2.70
C LYS A 58 -13.12 -1.26 3.92
N LYS A 59 -12.08 -2.08 3.71
CA LYS A 59 -11.20 -2.53 4.80
C LYS A 59 -10.48 -1.35 5.45
N VAL A 60 -9.91 -0.45 4.65
CA VAL A 60 -9.26 0.78 5.15
C VAL A 60 -10.26 1.61 5.97
N ARG A 61 -11.48 1.81 5.46
CA ARG A 61 -12.53 2.57 6.15
C ARG A 61 -12.90 1.95 7.50
N ALA A 62 -13.13 0.64 7.53
CA ALA A 62 -13.43 -0.08 8.77
C ALA A 62 -12.28 0.02 9.80
N ASP A 63 -11.02 -0.03 9.34
CA ASP A 63 -9.87 0.12 10.23
C ASP A 63 -9.68 1.56 10.74
N LEU A 64 -10.01 2.56 9.93
CA LEU A 64 -10.04 3.96 10.36
C LEU A 64 -11.14 4.21 11.40
N ASP A 65 -12.32 3.63 11.22
CA ASP A 65 -13.44 3.75 12.17
C ASP A 65 -13.11 3.06 13.51
N LYS A 66 -12.40 1.92 13.49
CA LYS A 66 -11.89 1.27 14.71
C LYS A 66 -10.87 2.12 15.45
N LYS A 67 -9.99 2.85 14.74
CA LYS A 67 -8.97 3.71 15.34
C LYS A 67 -9.54 5.00 15.95
N LYS A 68 -10.72 5.44 15.49
CA LYS A 68 -11.43 6.61 16.06
C LYS A 68 -12.24 6.29 17.31
N LYS A 69 -12.42 5.01 17.64
CA LYS A 69 -13.13 4.53 18.83
C LYS A 69 -12.17 4.31 19.98
#